data_AF-A0A7W0UYM9-F1
#
_entry.id   AF-A0A7W0UYM9-F1
#
_cell.length_a   1.000
_cell.length_b   1.000
_cell.length_c   1.000
_cell.angle_alpha   90.00
_cell.angle_beta   90.00
_cell.angle_gamma   90.00
#
_symmetry.space_group_name_H-M   'P 1'
#
loop_
_entity.id
_entity.type
_entity.pdbx_description
1 polymer ?
#
loop_
_entity_poly.entity_id
_entity_poly.type
_entity_poly.pdbx_seq_one_letter_code
_entity_poly.pdbx_strand_id
1 'polypeptide(L)'
;MIEPQQIFTPTIDLPSTNADDCLPRGAEILVEALVHEGVDAIFGYPGGAVLHIYDELWRARHRLTHYLVRHEQGAVHMADGYARATGRVGVALVTSGPGATNAVTGIATAYMDSVPIVVITGQVPLPLIGT
;
A
#
# COMPACT_ATOMS: atom_id res chain seq x y z
N MET A 1 -16.94 -32.76 8.78
CA MET A 1 -17.77 -31.55 8.89
C MET A 1 -16.93 -30.56 9.67
N ILE A 2 -16.17 -29.71 8.98
CA ILE A 2 -15.18 -28.80 9.58
C ILE A 2 -15.83 -27.42 9.56
N GLU A 3 -15.91 -26.77 10.72
CA GLU A 3 -16.47 -25.44 10.85
C GLU A 3 -15.65 -24.40 10.05
N PRO A 4 -16.29 -23.47 9.33
CA PRO A 4 -15.58 -22.35 8.71
C PRO A 4 -15.02 -21.45 9.80
N GLN A 5 -13.69 -21.36 9.85
CA GLN A 5 -12.99 -20.44 10.75
C GLN A 5 -13.39 -18.99 10.48
N GLN A 6 -13.50 -18.26 11.58
CA GLN A 6 -13.79 -16.83 11.68
C GLN A 6 -12.98 -16.04 10.65
N ILE A 7 -13.68 -15.42 9.71
CA ILE A 7 -13.14 -14.33 8.91
C ILE A 7 -12.84 -13.20 9.90
N PHE A 8 -11.56 -13.02 10.20
CA PHE A 8 -11.05 -11.90 10.97
C PHE A 8 -11.45 -10.63 10.23
N THR A 9 -12.49 -9.96 10.69
CA THR A 9 -12.85 -8.63 10.19
C THR A 9 -12.05 -7.68 11.05
N PRO A 10 -10.95 -7.07 10.57
CA PRO A 10 -10.28 -6.04 11.34
C PRO A 10 -11.30 -4.93 11.56
N THR A 11 -11.79 -4.82 12.79
CA THR A 11 -12.63 -3.69 13.19
C THR A 11 -11.65 -2.55 13.38
N ILE A 12 -11.38 -1.80 12.31
CA ILE A 12 -10.90 -0.45 12.48
C ILE A 12 -11.99 0.22 13.30
N ASP A 13 -11.68 0.63 14.53
CA ASP A 13 -12.56 1.48 15.34
C ASP A 13 -12.69 2.82 14.61
N LEU A 14 -13.51 2.82 13.57
CA LEU A 14 -13.98 4.04 12.94
C LEU A 14 -14.81 4.75 14.01
N PRO A 15 -14.56 6.04 14.25
CA PRO A 15 -15.29 6.79 15.27
C PRO A 15 -16.78 6.58 15.08
N SER A 16 -17.50 6.33 16.18
CA SER A 16 -18.96 6.15 16.22
C SER A 16 -19.62 7.31 15.48
N THR A 17 -20.03 7.09 14.24
CA THR A 17 -20.28 8.21 13.33
C THR A 17 -21.65 8.79 13.66
N ASN A 18 -21.68 9.96 14.30
CA ASN A 18 -22.81 10.86 14.14
C ASN A 18 -22.82 11.31 12.68
N ALA A 19 -23.99 11.56 12.08
CA ALA A 19 -24.12 11.95 10.68
C ALA A 19 -23.37 13.25 10.30
N ASP A 20 -22.84 13.97 11.29
CA ASP A 20 -22.04 15.19 11.16
C ASP A 20 -20.51 14.95 11.19
N ASP A 21 -20.05 13.73 11.47
CA ASP A 21 -18.64 13.35 11.37
C ASP A 21 -18.30 12.99 9.92
N CYS A 22 -17.45 13.81 9.29
CA CYS A 22 -16.97 13.54 7.93
C CYS A 22 -16.14 12.25 7.95
N LEU A 23 -16.64 11.20 7.29
CA LEU A 23 -15.94 9.92 7.16
C LEU A 23 -14.50 10.14 6.63
N PRO A 24 -13.49 9.46 7.21
CA PRO A 24 -12.11 9.64 6.80
C PRO A 24 -11.92 9.29 5.32
N ARG A 25 -11.01 10.01 4.65
CA ARG A 25 -10.72 9.75 3.24
C ARG A 25 -10.03 8.39 3.09
N GLY A 26 -10.24 7.70 1.97
CA GLY A 26 -9.64 6.38 1.75
C GLY A 26 -8.11 6.34 1.89
N ALA A 27 -7.41 7.42 1.50
CA ALA A 27 -5.96 7.53 1.71
C ALA A 27 -5.56 7.59 3.20
N GLU A 28 -6.35 8.26 4.03
CA GLU A 28 -6.12 8.36 5.47
C GLU A 28 -6.30 6.99 6.10
N ILE A 29 -7.42 6.31 5.79
CA ILE A 29 -7.69 4.95 6.24
C ILE A 29 -6.55 4.00 5.82
N LEU A 30 -6.09 4.09 4.57
CA LEU A 30 -4.99 3.25 4.07
C LEU A 30 -3.69 3.46 4.87
N VAL A 31 -3.29 4.71 5.09
CA VAL A 31 -2.05 5.01 5.80
C VAL A 31 -2.14 4.61 7.27
N GLU A 32 -3.28 4.87 7.94
CA GLU A 32 -3.50 4.43 9.31
C GLU A 32 -3.50 2.90 9.43
N ALA A 33 -4.11 2.19 8.47
CA ALA A 33 -4.07 0.73 8.44
C ALA A 33 -2.63 0.21 8.30
N LEU A 34 -1.81 0.80 7.41
CA LEU A 34 -0.41 0.41 7.28
C LEU A 34 0.37 0.63 8.58
N VAL A 35 0.18 1.77 9.24
CA VAL A 35 0.82 2.05 10.53
C VAL A 35 0.37 1.05 11.61
N HIS A 36 -0.93 0.71 11.64
CA HIS A 36 -1.49 -0.26 12.59
C HIS A 36 -0.93 -1.68 12.38
N GLU A 37 -0.73 -2.09 11.13
CA GLU A 37 -0.05 -3.34 10.76
C GLU A 37 1.48 -3.29 11.00
N GLY A 38 1.98 -2.20 11.58
CA GLY A 38 3.38 -2.03 11.94
C GLY A 38 4.29 -1.76 10.74
N VAL A 39 3.77 -1.21 9.64
CA VAL A 39 4.60 -0.77 8.50
C VAL A 39 5.29 0.54 8.85
N ASP A 40 6.62 0.56 8.83
CA ASP A 40 7.44 1.74 9.08
C ASP A 40 8.19 2.26 7.85
N ALA A 41 8.24 1.46 6.78
CA ALA A 41 8.92 1.77 5.54
C ALA A 41 8.02 1.44 4.34
N ILE A 42 7.87 2.41 3.44
CA ILE A 42 7.22 2.22 2.14
C ILE A 42 8.13 2.71 1.02
N PHE A 43 8.24 1.93 -0.05
CA PHE A 43 9.10 2.24 -1.19
C PHE A 43 8.23 2.63 -2.38
N GLY A 44 8.47 3.78 -3.02
CA GLY A 44 7.54 4.17 -4.07
C GLY A 44 7.96 5.28 -5.00
N TYR A 45 7.29 5.33 -6.14
CA TYR A 45 7.42 6.38 -7.15
C TYR A 45 6.06 7.07 -7.37
N PRO A 46 5.99 8.41 -7.19
CA PRO A 46 4.72 9.13 -7.23
C PRO A 46 4.16 9.22 -8.66
N GLY A 47 2.84 9.31 -8.75
CA GLY A 47 2.12 9.61 -9.99
C GLY A 47 0.70 10.05 -9.71
N GLY A 48 0.01 10.59 -10.73
CA GLY A 48 -1.26 11.29 -10.57
C GLY A 48 -2.35 10.48 -9.84
N ALA A 49 -2.42 9.17 -10.09
CA ALA A 49 -3.44 8.29 -9.50
C ALA A 49 -3.22 7.97 -8.01
N VAL A 50 -2.07 8.35 -7.41
CA VAL A 50 -1.73 8.09 -6.00
C VAL A 50 -1.37 9.34 -5.21
N LEU A 51 -1.47 10.55 -5.78
CA LEU A 51 -1.06 11.79 -5.11
C LEU A 51 -1.75 12.00 -3.76
N HIS A 52 -3.04 11.68 -3.67
CA HIS A 52 -3.81 11.76 -2.43
C HIS A 52 -3.29 10.81 -1.32
N ILE A 53 -2.64 9.70 -1.68
CA ILE A 53 -1.97 8.81 -0.71
C ILE A 53 -0.63 9.43 -0.29
N TYR A 54 0.11 10.04 -1.22
CA TYR A 54 1.36 10.73 -0.91
C TYR A 54 1.16 11.92 0.04
N ASP A 55 0.05 12.64 -0.07
CA ASP A 55 -0.33 13.70 0.88
C ASP A 55 -0.48 13.16 2.31
N GLU A 56 -1.08 11.99 2.47
CA GLU A 56 -1.27 11.35 3.78
C GLU A 56 0.03 10.73 4.31
N LEU A 57 0.85 10.12 3.45
CA LEU A 57 2.20 9.67 3.81
C LEU A 57 3.05 10.83 4.33
N TRP A 58 2.94 12.01 3.72
CA TRP A 58 3.63 13.21 4.21
C TRP A 58 3.16 13.60 5.61
N ARG A 59 1.86 13.54 5.90
CA ARG A 59 1.31 13.81 7.25
C ARG A 59 1.78 12.77 8.27
N ALA A 60 1.85 11.50 7.89
CA ALA A 60 2.27 10.38 8.73
C ALA A 60 3.79 10.15 8.79
N ARG A 61 4.62 11.03 8.20
CA ARG A 61 6.09 10.87 8.05
C ARG A 61 6.91 10.62 9.32
N HIS A 62 6.31 10.79 10.50
CA HIS A 62 6.93 10.51 11.80
C HIS A 62 6.67 9.08 12.30
N ARG A 63 5.72 8.37 11.69
CA ARG A 63 5.36 6.97 11.99
C ARG A 63 5.74 6.02 10.85
N LEU A 64 5.67 6.49 9.61
CA LEU A 64 5.95 5.71 8.41
C LEU A 64 6.81 6.53 7.45
N THR A 65 7.97 5.98 7.06
CA THR A 65 8.94 6.64 6.18
C THR A 65 8.71 6.22 4.73
N HIS A 66 8.50 7.22 3.85
CA HIS A 66 8.50 7.00 2.41
C HIS A 66 9.93 7.11 1.84
N TYR A 67 10.33 6.08 1.09
CA TYR A 67 11.57 6.04 0.32
C TYR A 67 11.27 6.25 -1.16
N LEU A 68 11.65 7.42 -1.67
CA LEU A 68 11.53 7.76 -3.08
C LEU A 68 12.54 6.99 -3.92
N VAL A 69 12.05 6.20 -4.86
CA VAL A 69 12.88 5.52 -5.86
C VAL A 69 12.99 6.34 -7.15
N ARG A 70 13.73 5.83 -8.14
CA ARG A 70 13.80 6.42 -9.49
C ARG A 70 13.06 5.62 -10.56
N HIS A 71 12.60 4.41 -10.22
CA HIS A 71 11.86 3.52 -11.10
C HIS A 71 11.04 2.53 -10.25
N GLU A 72 9.82 2.20 -10.67
CA GLU A 72 8.89 1.37 -9.91
C GLU A 72 9.40 -0.06 -9.69
N GLN A 73 10.10 -0.62 -10.68
CA GLN A 73 10.81 -1.89 -10.50
C GLN A 73 11.77 -1.83 -9.30
N GLY A 74 12.44 -0.68 -9.10
CA GLY A 74 13.32 -0.46 -7.94
C GLY A 74 12.55 -0.43 -6.62
N ALA A 75 11.35 0.17 -6.58
CA ALA A 75 10.50 0.15 -5.38
C ALA A 75 10.16 -1.28 -4.94
N VAL A 76 9.75 -2.13 -5.88
CA VAL A 76 9.37 -3.50 -5.54
C VAL A 76 10.59 -4.36 -5.15
N HIS A 77 11.74 -4.19 -5.80
CA HIS A 77 12.97 -4.89 -5.37
C HIS A 77 13.50 -4.39 -4.01
N MET A 78 13.30 -3.11 -3.68
CA MET A 78 13.61 -2.61 -2.34
C MET A 78 12.67 -3.18 -1.29
N ALA A 79 11.37 -3.31 -1.59
CA ALA A 79 10.41 -3.97 -0.73
C ALA A 79 10.77 -5.46 -0.50
N ASP A 80 11.12 -6.17 -1.57
CA ASP A 80 11.61 -7.55 -1.51
C ASP A 80 12.87 -7.66 -0.64
N GLY A 81 13.88 -6.82 -0.87
CA GLY A 81 15.11 -6.80 -0.09
C GLY A 81 14.88 -6.45 1.38
N TYR A 82 14.01 -5.48 1.66
CA TYR A 82 13.60 -5.12 3.03
C TYR A 82 12.97 -6.33 3.73
N ALA A 83 12.06 -7.03 3.06
CA ALA A 83 11.38 -8.17 3.65
C ALA A 83 12.35 -9.30 4.01
N ARG A 84 13.31 -9.60 3.13
CA ARG A 84 14.37 -10.60 3.40
C ARG A 84 15.29 -10.19 4.53
N ALA A 85 15.69 -8.93 4.60
CA ALA A 85 16.66 -8.44 5.57
C ALA A 85 16.07 -8.30 6.98
N THR A 86 14.77 -8.02 7.08
CA THR A 86 14.11 -7.70 8.36
C THR A 86 13.19 -8.81 8.87
N GLY A 87 12.75 -9.72 7.99
CA GLY A 87 11.69 -10.68 8.29
C GLY A 87 10.29 -10.06 8.36
N ARG A 88 10.12 -8.79 7.97
CA ARG A 88 8.82 -8.07 7.96
C ARG A 88 8.25 -8.02 6.54
N VAL A 89 7.01 -7.56 6.40
CA VAL A 89 6.38 -7.37 5.08
C VAL A 89 6.95 -6.13 4.41
N GLY A 90 7.42 -6.27 3.16
CA GLY A 90 7.85 -5.13 2.34
C GLY A 90 6.67 -4.45 1.65
N VAL A 91 6.55 -3.13 1.74
CA VAL A 91 5.43 -2.40 1.11
C VAL A 91 5.93 -1.49 0.00
N ALA A 92 5.34 -1.61 -1.19
CA ALA A 92 5.61 -0.74 -2.33
C ALA A 92 4.36 0.07 -2.73
N LEU A 93 4.54 1.33 -3.13
CA LEU A 93 3.49 2.22 -3.65
C LEU A 93 3.87 2.73 -5.04
N VAL A 94 3.04 2.45 -6.04
CA VAL A 94 3.24 2.89 -7.43
C VAL A 94 1.94 3.43 -8.03
N THR A 95 2.04 4.24 -9.08
CA THR A 95 0.87 4.79 -9.78
C THR A 95 0.21 3.77 -10.73
N SER A 96 -0.90 4.16 -11.36
CA SER A 96 -1.58 3.42 -12.41
C SER A 96 -0.74 3.29 -13.70
N GLY A 97 -1.22 2.47 -14.65
CA GLY A 97 -0.65 2.38 -15.99
C GLY A 97 0.83 1.93 -15.98
N PRO A 98 1.77 2.76 -16.49
CA PRO A 98 3.18 2.38 -16.58
C PRO A 98 3.79 2.05 -15.22
N GLY A 99 3.37 2.73 -14.14
CA GLY A 99 3.88 2.47 -12.80
C GLY A 99 3.56 1.06 -12.31
N ALA A 100 2.33 0.63 -12.53
CA ALA A 100 1.88 -0.73 -12.20
C ALA A 100 2.55 -1.78 -13.09
N THR A 101 2.72 -1.53 -14.39
CA THR A 101 3.38 -2.50 -15.29
C THR A 101 4.87 -2.63 -15.00
N ASN A 102 5.55 -1.53 -14.64
CA ASN A 102 6.96 -1.54 -14.25
C ASN A 102 7.23 -2.32 -12.95
N ALA A 103 6.20 -2.49 -12.10
CA ALA A 103 6.29 -3.27 -10.87
C ALA A 103 6.28 -4.79 -11.12
N VAL A 104 5.77 -5.25 -12.27
CA VAL A 104 5.48 -6.68 -12.54
C VAL A 104 6.72 -7.57 -12.39
N THR A 105 7.88 -7.13 -12.89
CA THR A 105 9.13 -7.91 -12.75
C THR A 105 9.49 -8.13 -11.28
N GLY A 106 9.37 -7.10 -10.43
CA GLY A 106 9.64 -7.24 -9.00
C GLY A 106 8.63 -8.14 -8.29
N ILE A 107 7.36 -8.06 -8.68
CA ILE A 107 6.30 -8.94 -8.15
C ILE A 107 6.61 -10.40 -8.50
N ALA A 108 7.01 -10.67 -9.75
CA ALA A 108 7.37 -12.00 -10.20
C ALA A 108 8.58 -12.54 -9.42
N THR A 109 9.61 -11.73 -9.18
CA THR A 109 10.76 -12.09 -8.33
C THR A 109 10.31 -12.51 -6.93
N ALA A 110 9.53 -11.66 -6.25
CA ALA A 110 9.07 -11.94 -4.89
C ALA A 110 8.17 -13.19 -4.83
N TYR A 111 7.33 -13.40 -5.84
CA TYR A 111 6.47 -14.58 -5.95
C TYR A 111 7.30 -15.87 -6.10
N MET A 112 8.30 -15.87 -6.99
CA MET A 112 9.16 -17.05 -7.21
C MET A 112 9.96 -17.42 -5.96
N ASP A 113 10.37 -16.42 -5.17
CA ASP A 113 11.20 -16.62 -3.98
C ASP A 113 10.40 -16.67 -2.67
N SER A 114 9.06 -16.65 -2.75
CA SER A 114 8.15 -16.65 -1.59
C SER A 114 8.42 -15.51 -0.58
N VAL A 115 8.69 -14.31 -1.09
CA VAL A 115 8.97 -13.13 -0.26
C VAL A 115 7.68 -12.37 0.05
N PRO A 116 7.42 -12.03 1.33
CA PRO A 116 6.20 -11.34 1.72
C PRO A 116 6.28 -9.85 1.36
N ILE A 117 5.60 -9.47 0.26
CA ILE A 117 5.44 -8.07 -0.14
C ILE A 117 3.97 -7.70 -0.36
N VAL A 118 3.65 -6.43 -0.16
CA VAL A 118 2.37 -5.81 -0.53
C VAL A 118 2.67 -4.69 -1.53
N VAL A 119 2.07 -4.76 -2.72
CA VAL A 119 2.22 -3.74 -3.76
C VAL A 119 0.90 -3.01 -3.94
N ILE A 120 0.88 -1.73 -3.58
CA ILE A 120 -0.27 -0.83 -3.72
C ILE A 120 -0.12 -0.06 -5.03
N THR A 121 -1.12 -0.18 -5.90
CA THR A 121 -1.17 0.52 -7.18
C THR A 121 -2.30 1.54 -7.20
N GLY A 122 -2.04 2.72 -7.77
CA GLY A 122 -3.10 3.66 -8.12
C GLY A 122 -3.96 3.18 -9.28
N GLN A 123 -5.14 3.74 -9.42
CA GLN A 123 -6.03 3.49 -10.56
C GLN A 123 -6.78 4.77 -10.96
N VAL A 124 -7.21 4.84 -12.22
CA VAL A 124 -8.16 5.86 -12.67
C VAL A 124 -9.52 5.70 -11.96
N PRO A 125 -10.31 6.78 -11.84
CA PRO A 125 -11.68 6.68 -11.34
C PRO A 125 -12.49 5.61 -12.09
N LEU A 126 -13.35 4.90 -11.36
CA LEU A 126 -14.19 3.80 -11.89
C LEU A 126 -14.89 4.14 -13.23
N PRO A 127 -15.48 5.34 -13.43
CA PRO A 127 -16.16 5.66 -14.69
C PRO A 127 -15.25 5.76 -15.92
N LEU A 128 -13.93 5.83 -15.73
CA LEU A 128 -12.93 5.93 -16.80
C LEU A 128 -12.24 4.60 -17.11
N ILE A 129 -12.63 3.51 -16.44
CA ILE A 129 -12.04 2.20 -16.71
C ILE A 129 -12.62 1.65 -18.03
N GLY A 130 -11.74 1.37 -19.00
CA GLY A 130 -12.10 0.73 -20.26
C GLY A 130 -12.77 1.63 -21.30
N THR A 131 -12.77 2.95 -21.08
CA THR A 131 -13.14 3.97 -22.07
C THR A 131 -12.01 4.21 -23.06
#